data_AF-A0A1V0U1I5-F1
#
_entry.id   AF-A0A1V0U1I5-F1
#
_cell.length_a   1.000
_cell.length_b   1.000
_cell.length_c   1.000
_cell.angle_alpha   90.00
_cell.angle_beta   90.00
_cell.angle_gamma   90.00
#
_symmetry.space_group_name_H-M   'P 1'
#
loop_
_entity.id
_entity.type
_entity.pdbx_description
1 polymer ?
#
loop_
_entity_poly.entity_id
_entity_poly.type
_entity_poly.pdbx_seq_one_letter_code
_entity_poly.pdbx_strand_id
1 'polypeptide(L)'
;MTPAAPQRRICQNCRASFVQPARPGRPSTMCSETCKRAARRKSLDPPDLSMPETDMDEAAEDLNRMASDLLAAVQGRTPSAHLLHHLTVLKRMVIDTEAAVVRRGRVQGDTWDTLAAPAGLSSERLRKKWTEETLTRRLDNRRAARGRGASALPAPRPSADAGPPHPAGTALRPPTHTPAQHLAGALTSLQRKTGRTLKDVAAASGISASHVSRILSGQRLPSWPVAERLARTCAGDPEELRALWEAAQRPPDPETCTRPPAPHHHDDAKRRFHTALRALYLAADRPHLWAIRRAAGNTLGVNRIARALNGTDVPDWHTTTRLVAALQGRPADLRPLWNAAYRPPPPDAHGPHLPAGAFG
;
A
#
# COMPACT_ATOMS: atom_id res chain seq x y z
N MET A 1 70.30 -25.77 -22.63
CA MET A 1 69.01 -25.07 -22.58
C MET A 1 69.27 -23.58 -22.51
N THR A 2 69.07 -22.86 -23.62
CA THR A 2 69.26 -21.41 -23.69
C THR A 2 68.18 -20.71 -22.86
N PRO A 3 68.50 -19.82 -21.91
CA PRO A 3 67.47 -19.10 -21.17
C PRO A 3 66.68 -18.22 -22.14
N ALA A 4 65.37 -18.45 -22.22
CA ALA A 4 64.49 -17.68 -23.10
C ALA A 4 64.51 -16.20 -22.71
N ALA A 5 64.61 -15.33 -23.72
CA ALA A 5 64.80 -13.90 -23.54
C ALA A 5 63.63 -13.27 -22.77
N PRO A 6 63.89 -12.35 -21.83
CA PRO A 6 62.84 -11.68 -21.07
C PRO A 6 61.96 -10.81 -21.98
N GLN A 7 60.63 -10.91 -21.82
CA GLN A 7 59.66 -10.19 -22.65
C GLN A 7 59.20 -8.89 -21.96
N ARG A 8 59.22 -7.77 -22.69
CA ARG A 8 58.61 -6.51 -22.26
C ARG A 8 57.11 -6.53 -22.54
N ARG A 9 56.29 -6.17 -21.53
CA ARG A 9 54.83 -6.11 -21.61
C ARG A 9 54.30 -4.85 -20.92
N ILE A 10 53.07 -4.46 -21.23
CA ILE A 10 52.40 -3.30 -20.64
C ILE A 10 51.39 -3.78 -19.59
N CYS A 11 51.41 -3.17 -18.41
CA CYS A 11 50.47 -3.48 -17.32
C CYS A 11 49.06 -2.97 -17.65
N GLN A 12 48.05 -3.82 -17.53
CA GLN A 12 46.66 -3.42 -17.80
C GLN A 12 46.09 -2.40 -16.79
N ASN A 13 46.64 -2.30 -15.58
CA ASN A 13 46.15 -1.39 -14.54
C ASN A 13 46.82 -0.01 -14.56
N CYS A 14 48.15 0.05 -14.57
CA CYS A 14 48.91 1.30 -14.50
C CYS A 14 49.53 1.74 -15.83
N ARG A 15 49.38 0.93 -16.90
CA ARG A 15 49.96 1.15 -18.23
C ARG A 15 51.50 1.27 -18.27
N ALA A 16 52.20 0.97 -17.18
CA ALA A 16 53.65 0.93 -17.15
C ALA A 16 54.20 -0.32 -17.89
N SER A 17 55.32 -0.15 -18.60
CA SER A 17 56.06 -1.26 -19.19
C SER A 17 56.82 -2.03 -18.11
N PHE A 18 56.77 -3.36 -18.15
CA PHE A 18 57.49 -4.23 -17.22
C PHE A 18 58.04 -5.46 -17.93
N VAL A 19 59.08 -6.05 -17.35
CA VAL A 19 59.84 -7.18 -17.93
C VAL A 19 59.43 -8.46 -17.22
N GLN A 20 59.08 -9.50 -17.99
CA GLN A 20 58.78 -10.83 -17.45
C GLN A 20 59.87 -11.83 -17.81
N PRO A 21 60.32 -12.65 -16.84
CA PRO A 21 61.17 -13.79 -17.14
C PRO A 21 60.38 -14.82 -17.95
N ALA A 22 60.97 -15.35 -19.01
CA ALA A 22 60.34 -16.37 -19.84
C ALA A 22 60.27 -17.70 -19.06
N ARG A 23 59.15 -17.89 -18.36
CA ARG A 23 58.81 -19.13 -17.64
C ARG A 23 57.71 -19.87 -18.41
N PRO A 24 57.69 -21.22 -18.38
CA PRO A 24 56.55 -21.97 -18.91
C PRO A 24 55.29 -21.62 -18.11
N GLY A 25 54.24 -21.12 -18.78
CA GLY A 25 52.97 -20.78 -18.15
C GLY A 25 52.30 -19.54 -18.74
N ARG A 26 51.08 -19.23 -18.27
CA ARG A 26 50.33 -18.05 -18.69
C ARG A 26 51.06 -16.77 -18.22
N PRO A 27 51.44 -15.86 -19.13
CA PRO A 27 52.13 -14.62 -18.76
C PRO A 27 51.21 -13.71 -17.93
N SER A 28 51.75 -13.04 -16.92
CA SER A 28 50.96 -12.11 -16.10
C SER A 28 50.62 -10.84 -16.89
N THR A 29 49.39 -10.36 -16.78
CA THR A 29 48.92 -9.12 -17.41
C THR A 29 49.19 -7.86 -16.56
N MET A 30 49.73 -8.05 -15.36
CA MET A 30 49.97 -7.01 -14.36
C MET A 30 51.45 -6.96 -13.97
N CYS A 31 51.97 -5.75 -13.71
CA CYS A 31 53.37 -5.54 -13.35
C CYS A 31 53.72 -5.93 -11.90
N SER A 32 52.75 -5.91 -10.99
CA SER A 32 52.98 -6.13 -9.56
C SER A 32 51.75 -6.70 -8.88
N GLU A 33 51.94 -7.31 -7.70
CA GLU A 33 50.83 -7.71 -6.82
C GLU A 33 49.97 -6.51 -6.39
N THR A 34 50.55 -5.32 -6.27
CA THR A 34 49.79 -4.09 -5.99
C THR A 34 48.87 -3.72 -7.15
N CYS A 35 49.32 -3.84 -8.41
CA CYS A 35 48.47 -3.63 -9.58
C CYS A 35 47.42 -4.73 -9.76
N LYS A 36 47.75 -5.99 -9.41
CA LYS A 36 46.76 -7.08 -9.39
C LYS A 36 45.66 -6.81 -8.36
N ARG A 37 46.02 -6.37 -7.15
CA ARG A 37 45.05 -6.02 -6.09
C ARG A 37 44.23 -4.78 -6.46
N ALA A 38 44.86 -3.76 -7.03
CA ALA A 38 44.17 -2.55 -7.46
C ALA A 38 43.18 -2.82 -8.60
N ALA A 39 43.55 -3.63 -9.59
CA ALA A 39 42.64 -4.04 -10.66
C ALA A 39 41.45 -4.85 -10.14
N ARG A 40 41.67 -5.74 -9.15
CA ARG A 40 40.57 -6.46 -8.48
C ARG A 40 39.62 -5.52 -7.72
N ARG A 41 40.15 -4.46 -7.10
CA ARG A 41 39.33 -3.45 -6.40
C ARG A 41 38.55 -2.55 -7.35
N LYS A 42 39.14 -2.19 -8.50
CA LYS A 42 38.51 -1.31 -9.50
C LYS A 42 37.38 -1.98 -10.29
N SER A 43 37.29 -3.30 -10.26
CA SER A 43 36.32 -4.12 -11.00
C SER A 43 35.08 -4.53 -10.19
N LEU A 44 34.97 -4.11 -8.92
CA LEU A 44 33.80 -4.37 -8.09
C LEU A 44 32.83 -3.19 -8.24
N ASP A 45 32.11 -3.15 -9.35
CA ASP A 45 30.82 -2.43 -9.35
C ASP A 45 29.96 -3.02 -8.21
N PRO A 46 29.21 -2.20 -7.45
CA PRO A 46 28.34 -2.71 -6.41
C PRO A 46 27.37 -3.74 -7.03
N PRO A 47 27.15 -4.89 -6.35
CA PRO A 47 26.31 -5.94 -6.90
C PRO A 47 24.90 -5.40 -7.19
N ASP A 48 24.35 -5.74 -8.36
CA ASP A 48 22.99 -5.37 -8.70
C ASP A 48 22.00 -6.15 -7.82
N LEU A 49 21.37 -5.43 -6.89
CA LEU A 49 20.38 -5.97 -5.96
C LEU A 49 18.94 -5.73 -6.43
N SER A 50 18.71 -5.08 -7.58
CA SER A 50 17.37 -4.70 -8.03
C SER A 50 16.41 -5.90 -8.13
N MET A 51 16.85 -6.98 -8.76
CA MET A 51 16.08 -8.21 -8.93
C MET A 51 15.87 -8.96 -7.60
N PRO A 52 16.91 -9.24 -6.78
CA PRO A 52 16.72 -9.86 -5.46
C PRO A 52 15.82 -9.07 -4.49
N GLU A 53 15.94 -7.73 -4.46
CA GLU A 53 15.10 -6.87 -3.63
C GLU A 53 13.64 -6.92 -4.11
N THR A 54 13.42 -6.92 -5.43
CA THR A 54 12.07 -7.11 -6.01
C THR A 54 11.50 -8.48 -5.65
N ASP A 55 12.27 -9.57 -5.82
CA ASP A 55 11.82 -10.92 -5.46
C ASP A 55 11.47 -11.03 -3.96
N MET A 56 12.23 -10.36 -3.08
CA MET A 56 11.96 -10.29 -1.64
C MET A 56 10.68 -9.52 -1.30
N ASP A 57 10.54 -8.29 -1.81
CA ASP A 57 9.35 -7.46 -1.59
C ASP A 57 8.10 -8.20 -2.05
N GLU A 58 8.16 -8.79 -3.24
CA GLU A 58 7.07 -9.55 -3.79
C GLU A 58 6.71 -10.76 -2.93
N ALA A 59 7.71 -11.51 -2.43
CA ALA A 59 7.48 -12.70 -1.60
C ALA A 59 6.83 -12.36 -0.27
N ALA A 60 7.31 -11.30 0.40
CA ALA A 60 6.73 -10.81 1.65
C ALA A 60 5.28 -10.34 1.47
N GLU A 61 4.96 -9.67 0.36
CA GLU A 61 3.60 -9.21 0.06
C GLU A 61 2.62 -10.35 -0.19
N ASP A 62 3.07 -11.35 -0.94
CA ASP A 62 2.35 -12.57 -1.21
C ASP A 62 2.02 -13.31 0.10
N LEU A 63 3.03 -13.44 0.98
CA LEU A 63 2.85 -14.02 2.30
C LEU A 63 1.81 -13.25 3.13
N ASN A 64 1.89 -11.92 3.15
CA ASN A 64 0.93 -11.07 3.88
C ASN A 64 -0.49 -11.19 3.34
N ARG A 65 -0.66 -11.25 2.00
CA ARG A 65 -1.97 -11.46 1.37
C ARG A 65 -2.59 -12.78 1.80
N MET A 66 -1.83 -13.88 1.69
CA MET A 66 -2.33 -15.20 2.08
C MET A 66 -2.63 -15.31 3.58
N ALA A 67 -1.84 -14.65 4.43
CA ALA A 67 -2.13 -14.56 5.87
C ALA A 67 -3.45 -13.81 6.14
N SER A 68 -3.71 -12.73 5.39
CA SER A 68 -4.95 -11.97 5.48
C SER A 68 -6.15 -12.77 4.95
N ASP A 69 -5.98 -13.50 3.85
CA ASP A 69 -7.00 -14.38 3.29
C ASP A 69 -7.36 -15.53 4.25
N LEU A 70 -6.36 -16.11 4.92
CA LEU A 70 -6.58 -17.10 5.97
C LEU A 70 -7.38 -16.52 7.14
N LEU A 71 -7.02 -15.31 7.60
CA LEU A 71 -7.76 -14.63 8.67
C LEU A 71 -9.22 -14.41 8.28
N ALA A 72 -9.47 -13.92 7.05
CA ALA A 72 -10.82 -13.75 6.52
C ALA A 72 -11.58 -15.08 6.41
N ALA A 73 -10.92 -16.15 5.97
CA ALA A 73 -11.53 -17.48 5.88
C ALA A 73 -11.90 -18.04 7.27
N VAL A 74 -11.07 -17.82 8.29
CA VAL A 74 -11.38 -18.21 9.67
C VAL A 74 -12.59 -17.43 10.19
N GLN A 75 -12.61 -16.10 9.98
CA GLN A 75 -13.71 -15.23 10.40
C GLN A 75 -15.02 -15.57 9.67
N GLY A 76 -14.94 -15.93 8.39
CA GLY A 76 -16.06 -16.39 7.58
C GLY A 76 -16.56 -17.80 7.93
N ARG A 77 -15.99 -18.46 8.95
CA ARG A 77 -16.32 -19.82 9.39
C ARG A 77 -16.26 -20.84 8.24
N THR A 78 -15.27 -20.68 7.36
CA THR A 78 -15.04 -21.57 6.21
C THR A 78 -14.73 -22.99 6.69
N PRO A 79 -15.14 -24.05 5.96
CA PRO A 79 -14.87 -25.43 6.39
C PRO A 79 -13.38 -25.74 6.60
N SER A 80 -13.07 -26.62 7.55
CA SER A 80 -11.70 -26.94 7.98
C SER A 80 -10.78 -27.40 6.84
N ALA A 81 -11.31 -28.09 5.82
CA ALA A 81 -10.54 -28.51 4.65
C ALA A 81 -9.97 -27.32 3.86
N HIS A 82 -10.73 -26.24 3.72
CA HIS A 82 -10.27 -25.02 3.06
C HIS A 82 -9.24 -24.27 3.92
N LEU A 83 -9.44 -24.24 5.24
CA LEU A 83 -8.46 -23.64 6.17
C LEU A 83 -7.11 -24.37 6.11
N LEU A 84 -7.12 -25.72 6.06
CA LEU A 84 -5.90 -26.51 5.87
C LEU A 84 -5.22 -26.26 4.52
N HIS A 85 -6.01 -26.03 3.47
CA HIS A 85 -5.48 -25.62 2.17
C HIS A 85 -4.76 -24.26 2.26
N HIS A 86 -5.39 -23.24 2.86
CA HIS A 86 -4.78 -21.93 3.09
C HIS A 86 -3.48 -22.04 3.89
N LEU A 87 -3.46 -22.84 4.96
CA LEU A 87 -2.24 -23.07 5.76
C LEU A 87 -1.12 -23.76 4.95
N THR A 88 -1.46 -24.68 4.06
CA THR A 88 -0.48 -25.35 3.19
C THR A 88 0.12 -24.38 2.18
N VAL A 89 -0.71 -23.52 1.59
CA VAL A 89 -0.25 -22.45 0.69
C VAL A 89 0.61 -21.44 1.45
N LEU A 90 0.21 -21.03 2.65
CA LEU A 90 0.97 -20.12 3.50
C LEU A 90 2.37 -20.67 3.83
N LYS A 91 2.46 -21.95 4.22
CA LYS A 91 3.76 -22.62 4.46
C LYS A 91 4.66 -22.57 3.22
N ARG A 92 4.11 -22.79 2.02
CA ARG A 92 4.88 -22.67 0.77
C ARG A 92 5.41 -21.24 0.59
N MET A 93 4.59 -20.23 0.87
CA MET A 93 4.95 -18.82 0.69
C MET A 93 6.00 -18.34 1.70
N VAL A 94 5.99 -18.87 2.93
CA VAL A 94 7.07 -18.67 3.90
C VAL A 94 8.40 -19.21 3.34
N ILE A 95 8.39 -20.42 2.79
CA ILE A 95 9.59 -21.03 2.19
C ILE A 95 10.10 -20.21 0.99
N ASP A 96 9.20 -19.69 0.16
CA ASP A 96 9.59 -18.86 -0.99
C ASP A 96 10.15 -17.49 -0.55
N THR A 97 9.63 -16.93 0.55
CA THR A 97 10.18 -15.71 1.17
C THR A 97 11.57 -15.97 1.75
N GLU A 98 11.77 -17.11 2.43
CA GLU A 98 13.10 -17.54 2.90
C GLU A 98 14.09 -17.67 1.74
N ALA A 99 13.67 -18.25 0.61
CA ALA A 99 14.50 -18.35 -0.60
C ALA A 99 14.91 -16.96 -1.14
N ALA A 100 13.98 -16.00 -1.18
CA ALA A 100 14.26 -14.64 -1.65
C ALA A 100 15.26 -13.90 -0.73
N VAL A 101 15.10 -14.03 0.59
CA VAL A 101 16.01 -13.46 1.59
C VAL A 101 17.42 -14.04 1.44
N VAL A 102 17.52 -15.36 1.30
CA VAL A 102 18.82 -16.03 1.09
C VAL A 102 19.45 -15.55 -0.23
N ARG A 103 18.68 -15.50 -1.33
CA ARG A 103 19.18 -14.99 -2.62
C ARG A 103 19.77 -13.59 -2.50
N ARG A 104 19.04 -12.66 -1.88
CA ARG A 104 19.48 -11.27 -1.69
C ARG A 104 20.75 -11.18 -0.84
N GLY A 105 20.80 -11.89 0.29
CA GLY A 105 22.00 -11.93 1.12
C GLY A 105 23.22 -12.48 0.37
N ARG A 106 23.04 -13.53 -0.43
CA ARG A 106 24.12 -14.11 -1.25
C ARG A 106 24.64 -13.15 -2.32
N VAL A 107 23.78 -12.37 -2.96
CA VAL A 107 24.18 -11.35 -3.96
C VAL A 107 24.85 -10.14 -3.28
N GLN A 108 24.41 -9.77 -2.07
CA GLN A 108 25.04 -8.73 -1.25
C GLN A 108 26.43 -9.13 -0.72
N GLY A 109 26.76 -10.43 -0.72
CA GLY A 109 28.04 -10.96 -0.27
C GLY A 109 28.02 -11.52 1.16
N ASP A 110 26.85 -11.70 1.76
CA ASP A 110 26.70 -12.27 3.10
C ASP A 110 27.19 -13.72 3.15
N THR A 111 27.86 -14.08 4.25
CA THR A 111 28.34 -15.44 4.46
C THR A 111 27.20 -16.36 4.90
N TRP A 112 27.41 -17.66 4.78
CA TRP A 112 26.41 -18.63 5.26
C TRP A 112 26.22 -18.56 6.78
N ASP A 113 27.24 -18.15 7.53
CA ASP A 113 27.16 -18.01 8.98
C ASP A 113 26.31 -16.80 9.38
N THR A 114 26.42 -15.67 8.67
CA THR A 114 25.59 -14.48 8.94
C THR A 114 24.12 -14.72 8.61
N LEU A 115 23.83 -15.51 7.57
CA LEU A 115 22.46 -15.85 7.19
C LEU A 115 21.84 -16.94 8.08
N ALA A 116 22.63 -17.86 8.62
CA ALA A 116 22.14 -18.98 9.42
C ALA A 116 21.86 -18.62 10.88
N ALA A 117 22.60 -17.66 11.45
CA ALA A 117 22.45 -17.26 12.85
C ALA A 117 21.03 -16.77 13.20
N PRO A 118 20.37 -15.88 12.42
CA PRO A 118 18.99 -15.46 12.69
C PRO A 118 17.96 -16.59 12.45
N ALA A 119 18.28 -17.53 11.56
CA ALA A 119 17.39 -18.65 11.23
C ALA A 119 17.42 -19.78 12.26
N GLY A 120 18.33 -19.72 13.25
CA GLY A 120 18.50 -20.78 14.25
C GLY A 120 19.02 -22.10 13.64
N LEU A 121 19.67 -22.05 12.48
CA LEU A 121 20.19 -23.21 11.75
C LEU A 121 21.73 -23.19 11.74
N SER A 122 22.35 -24.35 11.54
CA SER A 122 23.79 -24.37 11.21
C SER A 122 24.00 -23.93 9.75
N SER A 123 25.13 -23.29 9.47
CA SER A 123 25.48 -22.85 8.11
C SER A 123 25.52 -24.00 7.11
N GLU A 124 25.94 -25.19 7.54
CA GLU A 124 25.93 -26.40 6.72
C GLU A 124 24.52 -26.89 6.38
N ARG A 125 23.58 -26.83 7.34
CA ARG A 125 22.17 -27.17 7.07
C ARG A 125 21.51 -26.16 6.12
N LEU A 126 21.81 -24.87 6.29
CA LEU A 126 21.28 -23.82 5.42
C LEU A 126 21.81 -23.96 3.99
N ARG A 127 23.11 -24.23 3.83
CA ARG A 127 23.76 -24.47 2.53
C ARG A 127 23.19 -25.70 1.83
N LYS A 128 22.97 -26.80 2.57
CA LYS A 128 22.38 -28.02 2.00
C LYS A 128 20.91 -27.83 1.59
N LYS A 129 20.16 -27.01 2.36
CA LYS A 129 18.75 -26.67 2.06
C LYS A 129 18.63 -25.75 0.85
N TRP A 130 19.54 -24.77 0.73
CA TRP A 130 19.48 -23.70 -0.28
C TRP A 130 20.68 -23.76 -1.23
N THR A 131 20.58 -24.66 -2.21
CA THR A 131 21.51 -24.65 -3.35
C THR A 131 21.16 -23.55 -4.34
N GLU A 132 22.15 -23.08 -5.10
CA GLU A 132 21.97 -22.07 -6.14
C GLU A 132 20.87 -22.46 -7.15
N GLU A 133 20.87 -23.73 -7.56
CA GLU A 133 19.84 -24.30 -8.43
C GLU A 133 18.44 -24.27 -7.78
N THR A 134 18.34 -24.62 -6.50
CA THR A 134 17.05 -24.63 -5.78
C THR A 134 16.48 -23.23 -5.64
N LEU A 135 17.34 -22.24 -5.36
CA LEU A 135 16.97 -20.83 -5.25
C LEU A 135 16.47 -20.31 -6.60
N THR A 136 17.22 -20.50 -7.68
CA THR A 136 16.84 -20.06 -9.03
C THR A 136 15.52 -20.71 -9.47
N ARG A 137 15.43 -22.04 -9.39
CA ARG A 137 14.23 -22.78 -9.78
C ARG A 137 12.98 -22.31 -9.04
N ARG A 138 13.06 -22.07 -7.73
CA ARG A 138 11.89 -21.61 -6.94
C ARG A 138 11.48 -20.19 -7.30
N LEU A 139 12.43 -19.26 -7.37
CA LEU A 139 12.13 -17.86 -7.69
C LEU A 139 11.60 -17.70 -9.11
N ASP A 140 12.11 -18.47 -10.07
CA ASP A 140 11.61 -18.45 -11.46
C ASP A 140 10.20 -19.04 -11.54
N ASN A 141 9.92 -20.16 -10.85
CA ASN A 141 8.58 -20.74 -10.77
C ASN A 141 7.57 -19.75 -10.15
N ARG A 142 8.01 -18.99 -9.14
CA ARG A 142 7.22 -17.94 -8.50
C ARG A 142 6.92 -16.79 -9.45
N ARG A 143 7.94 -16.25 -10.13
CA ARG A 143 7.78 -15.21 -11.16
C ARG A 143 6.83 -15.67 -12.27
N ALA A 144 6.97 -16.90 -12.73
CA ALA A 144 6.09 -17.50 -13.74
C ALA A 144 4.63 -17.67 -13.25
N ALA A 145 4.42 -18.09 -12.00
CA ALA A 145 3.08 -18.22 -11.42
C ALA A 145 2.37 -16.88 -11.31
N ARG A 146 3.07 -15.82 -10.90
CA ARG A 146 2.53 -14.45 -10.89
C ARG A 146 2.24 -13.93 -12.30
N GLY A 147 3.15 -14.16 -13.25
CA GLY A 147 2.94 -13.77 -14.65
C GLY A 147 1.66 -14.38 -15.25
N ARG A 148 1.37 -15.65 -14.93
CA ARG A 148 0.12 -16.31 -15.34
C ARG A 148 -1.13 -15.71 -14.68
N GLY A 149 -1.05 -15.31 -13.40
CA GLY A 149 -2.14 -14.64 -12.70
C GLY A 149 -2.44 -13.23 -13.21
N ALA A 150 -1.42 -12.49 -13.63
CA ALA A 150 -1.56 -11.16 -14.22
C ALA A 150 -2.11 -11.19 -15.67
N SER A 151 -1.82 -12.26 -16.42
CA SER A 151 -2.32 -12.45 -17.79
C SER A 151 -3.78 -12.95 -17.86
N ALA A 152 -4.38 -13.31 -16.73
CA ALA A 152 -5.75 -13.82 -16.64
C ALA A 152 -6.79 -12.72 -16.34
N LEU A 153 -6.64 -11.55 -16.95
CA LEU A 153 -7.73 -10.56 -17.05
C LEU A 153 -8.60 -10.93 -18.26
N PRO A 154 -9.87 -11.35 -18.09
CA PRO A 154 -10.74 -11.53 -19.24
C PRO A 154 -11.13 -10.16 -19.78
N ALA A 155 -10.86 -9.92 -21.07
CA ALA A 155 -11.42 -8.79 -21.80
C ALA A 155 -12.96 -8.89 -21.82
N PRO A 156 -13.70 -7.79 -21.62
CA PRO A 156 -15.15 -7.83 -21.69
C PRO A 156 -15.58 -8.05 -23.15
N ARG A 157 -16.15 -9.21 -23.45
CA ARG A 157 -16.86 -9.44 -24.73
C ARG A 157 -18.23 -8.77 -24.66
N PRO A 158 -18.72 -8.14 -25.75
CA PRO A 158 -20.07 -7.63 -25.81
C PRO A 158 -21.03 -8.80 -26.04
N SER A 159 -21.88 -9.08 -25.05
CA SER A 159 -22.98 -10.05 -25.18
C SER A 159 -24.13 -9.41 -25.95
N ALA A 160 -24.29 -9.80 -27.21
CA ALA A 160 -25.54 -9.68 -27.93
C ALA A 160 -26.32 -10.97 -27.71
N ASP A 161 -27.23 -10.98 -26.73
CA ASP A 161 -28.52 -11.65 -26.91
C ASP A 161 -29.51 -11.15 -25.85
N ALA A 162 -30.58 -10.56 -26.36
CA ALA A 162 -31.70 -10.04 -25.60
C ALA A 162 -32.74 -11.15 -25.39
N GLY A 163 -33.03 -11.44 -24.13
CA GLY A 163 -34.32 -12.01 -23.71
C GLY A 163 -35.00 -11.02 -22.77
N PRO A 164 -36.32 -10.81 -22.85
CA PRO A 164 -37.00 -9.79 -22.07
C PRO A 164 -37.26 -10.27 -20.63
N PRO A 165 -36.97 -9.47 -19.59
CA PRO A 165 -37.47 -9.75 -18.26
C PRO A 165 -38.71 -8.90 -17.95
N HIS A 166 -39.74 -9.58 -17.44
CA HIS A 166 -40.89 -8.99 -16.77
C HIS A 166 -40.48 -8.20 -15.50
N PRO A 167 -41.34 -7.27 -15.03
CA PRO A 167 -40.95 -6.27 -14.05
C PRO A 167 -41.08 -6.84 -12.63
N ALA A 168 -39.97 -6.94 -11.92
CA ALA A 168 -39.97 -7.04 -10.46
C ALA A 168 -39.06 -5.94 -9.93
N GLY A 169 -39.70 -4.92 -9.35
CA GLY A 169 -39.03 -3.79 -8.74
C GLY A 169 -38.24 -4.23 -7.51
N THR A 170 -36.92 -4.29 -7.68
CA THR A 170 -35.99 -4.15 -6.57
C THR A 170 -35.10 -2.99 -6.94
N ALA A 171 -35.35 -1.82 -6.34
CA ALA A 171 -34.50 -0.64 -6.50
C ALA A 171 -33.06 -1.05 -6.19
N LEU A 172 -32.23 -1.14 -7.23
CA LEU A 172 -30.82 -1.46 -7.13
C LEU A 172 -30.16 -0.33 -6.35
N ARG A 173 -30.02 -0.50 -5.04
CA ARG A 173 -29.30 0.44 -4.18
C ARG A 173 -27.86 0.51 -4.74
N PRO A 174 -27.33 1.70 -5.09
CA PRO A 174 -26.00 1.80 -5.68
C PRO A 174 -24.97 1.16 -4.74
N PRO A 175 -23.93 0.48 -5.28
CA PRO A 175 -22.94 -0.22 -4.46
C PRO A 175 -22.27 0.79 -3.53
N THR A 176 -22.44 0.60 -2.21
CA THR A 176 -21.72 1.39 -1.22
C THR A 176 -20.27 0.94 -1.18
N HIS A 177 -19.33 1.88 -1.28
CA HIS A 177 -17.91 1.57 -1.20
C HIS A 177 -17.51 1.24 0.24
N THR A 178 -16.51 0.36 0.40
CA THR A 178 -15.87 0.10 1.69
C THR A 178 -14.98 1.28 2.10
N PRO A 179 -14.68 1.46 3.39
CA PRO A 179 -13.77 2.52 3.83
C PRO A 179 -12.39 2.49 3.15
N ALA A 180 -11.87 1.29 2.87
CA ALA A 180 -10.63 1.11 2.10
C ALA A 180 -10.76 1.58 0.63
N GLN A 181 -11.92 1.34 0.01
CA GLN A 181 -12.23 1.84 -1.34
C GLN A 181 -12.37 3.37 -1.36
N HIS A 182 -12.95 3.98 -0.32
CA HIS A 182 -12.99 5.44 -0.21
C HIS A 182 -11.59 6.04 -0.09
N LEU A 183 -10.71 5.45 0.72
CA LEU A 183 -9.32 5.89 0.86
C LEU A 183 -8.57 5.81 -0.48
N ALA A 184 -8.70 4.70 -1.20
CA ALA A 184 -8.09 4.51 -2.52
C ALA A 184 -8.65 5.49 -3.57
N GLY A 185 -9.97 5.70 -3.57
CA GLY A 185 -10.64 6.68 -4.43
C GLY A 185 -10.16 8.11 -4.16
N ALA A 186 -10.03 8.50 -2.89
CA ALA A 186 -9.55 9.82 -2.50
C ALA A 186 -8.10 10.05 -2.95
N LEU A 187 -7.20 9.08 -2.72
CA LEU A 187 -5.82 9.18 -3.18
C LEU A 187 -5.72 9.22 -4.71
N THR A 188 -6.59 8.49 -5.41
CA THR A 188 -6.65 8.50 -6.89
C THR A 188 -7.14 9.85 -7.40
N SER A 189 -8.17 10.43 -6.79
CA SER A 189 -8.66 11.77 -7.12
C SER A 189 -7.57 12.83 -6.94
N LEU A 190 -6.88 12.79 -5.80
CA LEU A 190 -5.74 13.67 -5.52
C LEU A 190 -4.64 13.52 -6.58
N GLN A 191 -4.25 12.28 -6.92
CA GLN A 191 -3.24 12.03 -7.94
C GLN A 191 -3.66 12.58 -9.31
N ARG A 192 -4.88 12.33 -9.76
CA ARG A 192 -5.39 12.81 -11.05
C ARG A 192 -5.41 14.34 -11.13
N LYS A 193 -5.80 15.01 -10.04
CA LYS A 193 -5.85 16.48 -9.99
C LYS A 193 -4.48 17.14 -10.18
N THR A 194 -3.39 16.46 -9.81
CA THR A 194 -2.03 16.99 -10.04
C THR A 194 -1.61 16.95 -11.50
N GLY A 195 -2.27 16.15 -12.35
CA GLY A 195 -1.85 15.88 -13.73
C GLY A 195 -0.53 15.14 -13.88
N ARG A 196 0.11 14.71 -12.77
CA ARG A 196 1.40 14.01 -12.77
C ARG A 196 1.22 12.52 -13.01
N THR A 197 2.21 11.90 -13.64
CA THR A 197 2.18 10.44 -13.82
C THR A 197 2.39 9.72 -12.49
N LEU A 198 1.96 8.46 -12.40
CA LEU A 198 2.23 7.59 -11.25
C LEU A 198 3.72 7.51 -10.92
N LYS A 199 4.60 7.54 -11.92
CA LYS A 199 6.07 7.53 -11.74
C LYS A 199 6.56 8.83 -11.10
N ASP A 200 6.01 9.97 -11.50
CA ASP A 200 6.40 11.27 -10.94
C ASP A 200 5.95 11.41 -9.48
N VAL A 201 4.75 10.93 -9.16
CA VAL A 201 4.24 10.91 -7.78
C VAL A 201 5.07 9.96 -6.92
N ALA A 202 5.44 8.79 -7.44
CA ALA A 202 6.32 7.83 -6.78
C ALA A 202 7.70 8.44 -6.47
N ALA A 203 8.32 9.07 -7.47
CA ALA A 203 9.60 9.75 -7.29
C ALA A 203 9.52 10.89 -6.26
N ALA A 204 8.50 11.75 -6.36
CA ALA A 204 8.32 12.89 -5.45
C ALA A 204 7.94 12.49 -4.01
N SER A 205 7.38 11.29 -3.81
CA SER A 205 7.05 10.75 -2.48
C SER A 205 8.13 9.80 -1.93
N GLY A 206 9.15 9.45 -2.72
CA GLY A 206 10.16 8.47 -2.33
C GLY A 206 9.59 7.08 -2.11
N ILE A 207 8.51 6.73 -2.81
CA ILE A 207 7.82 5.43 -2.73
C ILE A 207 7.95 4.76 -4.09
N SER A 208 8.07 3.43 -4.16
CA SER A 208 8.13 2.74 -5.44
C SER A 208 6.81 2.88 -6.24
N ALA A 209 6.90 3.02 -7.56
CA ALA A 209 5.72 3.21 -8.41
C ALA A 209 4.72 2.04 -8.33
N SER A 210 5.22 0.82 -8.12
CA SER A 210 4.40 -0.38 -7.88
C SER A 210 3.61 -0.28 -6.57
N HIS A 211 4.25 0.20 -5.49
CA HIS A 211 3.60 0.41 -4.20
C HIS A 211 2.54 1.52 -4.27
N VAL A 212 2.84 2.65 -4.92
CA VAL A 212 1.85 3.72 -5.16
C VAL A 212 0.67 3.20 -5.97
N SER A 213 0.91 2.47 -7.06
CA SER A 213 -0.15 1.90 -7.89
C SER A 213 -1.10 1.00 -7.10
N ARG A 214 -0.57 0.15 -6.21
CA ARG A 214 -1.37 -0.77 -5.40
C ARG A 214 -2.16 -0.07 -4.30
N ILE A 215 -1.64 1.04 -3.77
CA ILE A 215 -2.39 1.91 -2.85
C ILE A 215 -3.55 2.59 -3.59
N LEU A 216 -3.29 3.19 -4.76
CA LEU A 216 -4.32 3.88 -5.54
C LEU A 216 -5.42 2.94 -6.05
N SER A 217 -5.07 1.70 -6.38
CA SER A 217 -6.05 0.68 -6.78
C SER A 217 -6.80 0.05 -5.61
N GLY A 218 -6.52 0.44 -4.35
CA GLY A 218 -7.14 -0.13 -3.15
C GLY A 218 -6.73 -1.57 -2.85
N GLN A 219 -5.65 -2.06 -3.47
CA GLN A 219 -5.11 -3.41 -3.21
C GLN A 219 -4.24 -3.45 -1.94
N ARG A 220 -3.84 -2.28 -1.41
CA ARG A 220 -3.04 -2.14 -0.19
C ARG A 220 -3.48 -0.93 0.60
N LEU A 221 -3.64 -1.09 1.92
CA LEU A 221 -3.79 0.04 2.82
C LEU A 221 -2.41 0.62 3.16
N PRO A 222 -2.17 1.92 2.92
CA PRO A 222 -0.93 2.57 3.33
C PRO A 222 -0.85 2.74 4.86
N SER A 223 0.35 2.80 5.41
CA SER A 223 0.55 3.34 6.77
C SER A 223 0.26 4.84 6.79
N TRP A 224 -0.06 5.42 7.95
CA TRP A 224 -0.35 6.85 8.06
C TRP A 224 0.75 7.75 7.46
N PRO A 225 2.06 7.55 7.76
CA PRO A 225 3.12 8.37 7.17
C PRO A 225 3.18 8.31 5.65
N VAL A 226 2.83 7.17 5.05
CA VAL A 226 2.75 6.99 3.59
C VAL A 226 1.54 7.71 3.02
N ALA A 227 0.37 7.58 3.65
CA ALA A 227 -0.86 8.27 3.25
C ALA A 227 -0.69 9.80 3.34
N GLU A 228 -0.14 10.30 4.45
CA GLU A 228 0.14 11.71 4.66
C GLU A 228 1.12 12.26 3.62
N ARG A 229 2.19 11.51 3.32
CA ARG A 229 3.16 11.92 2.29
C ARG A 229 2.51 12.02 0.92
N LEU A 230 1.72 11.02 0.52
CA LEU A 230 0.97 11.06 -0.74
C LEU A 230 -0.02 12.22 -0.80
N ALA A 231 -0.74 12.53 0.29
CA ALA A 231 -1.61 13.70 0.36
C ALA A 231 -0.83 15.01 0.13
N ARG A 232 0.29 15.20 0.84
CA ARG A 232 1.12 16.41 0.72
C ARG A 232 1.72 16.56 -0.68
N THR A 233 2.25 15.47 -1.24
CA THR A 233 2.79 15.47 -2.62
C THR A 233 1.72 15.83 -3.65
N CYS A 234 0.46 15.45 -3.40
CA CYS A 234 -0.67 15.74 -4.28
C CYS A 234 -1.46 17.01 -3.93
N ALA A 235 -0.95 17.86 -3.03
CA ALA A 235 -1.62 19.08 -2.55
C ALA A 235 -3.05 18.83 -2.02
N GLY A 236 -3.27 17.66 -1.40
CA GLY A 236 -4.49 17.31 -0.68
C GLY A 236 -4.45 17.74 0.78
N ASP A 237 -5.63 17.83 1.41
CA ASP A 237 -5.75 18.07 2.84
C ASP A 237 -5.48 16.77 3.63
N PRO A 238 -4.44 16.72 4.49
CA PRO A 238 -4.16 15.57 5.32
C PRO A 238 -5.30 15.23 6.30
N GLU A 239 -6.07 16.20 6.78
CA GLU A 239 -7.16 15.92 7.74
C GLU A 239 -8.31 15.16 7.08
N GLU A 240 -8.69 15.54 5.86
CA GLU A 240 -9.69 14.81 5.06
C GLU A 240 -9.25 13.36 4.84
N LEU A 241 -7.97 13.17 4.50
CA LEU A 241 -7.43 11.83 4.25
C LEU A 241 -7.28 11.00 5.54
N ARG A 242 -6.96 11.64 6.67
CA ARG A 242 -6.84 10.98 7.97
C ARG A 242 -8.15 10.35 8.40
N ALA A 243 -9.27 11.04 8.22
CA ALA A 243 -10.59 10.50 8.54
C ALA A 243 -10.90 9.21 7.75
N LEU A 244 -10.55 9.15 6.47
CA LEU A 244 -10.71 7.95 5.64
C LEU A 244 -9.74 6.84 6.04
N TRP A 245 -8.50 7.19 6.35
CA TRP A 245 -7.48 6.23 6.78
C TRP A 245 -7.88 5.55 8.09
N GLU A 246 -8.31 6.32 9.09
CA GLU A 246 -8.80 5.78 10.36
C GLU A 246 -10.05 4.90 10.18
N ALA A 247 -10.94 5.25 9.25
CA ALA A 247 -12.09 4.42 8.91
C ALA A 247 -11.69 3.12 8.20
N ALA A 248 -10.66 3.16 7.34
CA ALA A 248 -10.16 2.01 6.59
C ALA A 248 -9.40 0.99 7.45
N GLN A 249 -8.77 1.45 8.53
CA GLN A 249 -8.03 0.60 9.47
C GLN A 249 -8.93 -0.13 10.47
N ARG A 250 -10.22 0.23 10.56
CA ARG A 250 -11.15 -0.39 11.51
C ARG A 250 -11.55 -1.79 10.99
N PRO A 251 -11.40 -2.85 11.80
CA PRO A 251 -11.90 -4.17 11.41
C PRO A 251 -13.41 -4.13 11.16
N PRO A 252 -13.93 -4.89 10.18
CA PRO A 252 -15.33 -4.85 9.74
C PRO A 252 -16.31 -5.52 10.74
N ASP A 253 -15.93 -5.67 12.00
CA ASP A 253 -16.72 -6.36 13.02
C ASP A 253 -17.87 -5.44 13.54
N PRO A 254 -19.15 -5.84 13.37
CA PRO A 254 -20.28 -5.05 13.84
C PRO A 254 -20.44 -5.06 15.38
N GLU A 255 -19.79 -5.98 16.12
CA GLU A 255 -20.13 -6.23 17.53
C GLU A 255 -19.11 -5.69 18.54
N THR A 256 -17.86 -5.40 18.14
CA THR A 256 -16.79 -4.95 19.06
C THR A 256 -16.16 -3.60 18.71
N CYS A 257 -16.82 -2.79 17.89
CA CYS A 257 -16.35 -1.42 17.68
C CYS A 257 -16.52 -0.61 18.96
N THR A 258 -15.44 -0.48 19.76
CA THR A 258 -15.17 0.71 20.56
C THR A 258 -14.95 1.86 19.58
N ARG A 259 -16.06 2.29 18.98
CA ARG A 259 -16.17 3.47 18.14
C ARG A 259 -15.62 4.61 19.01
N PRO A 260 -14.70 5.44 18.52
CA PRO A 260 -14.15 6.52 19.34
C PRO A 260 -15.32 7.32 19.91
N PRO A 261 -15.34 7.58 21.23
CA PRO A 261 -16.43 8.32 21.84
C PRO A 261 -16.62 9.61 21.07
N ALA A 262 -17.88 10.00 20.87
CA ALA A 262 -18.19 11.27 20.25
C ALA A 262 -17.42 12.38 20.99
N PRO A 263 -16.79 13.35 20.28
CA PRO A 263 -16.08 14.43 20.93
C PRO A 263 -16.97 15.09 21.98
N HIS A 264 -16.43 15.34 23.17
CA HIS A 264 -17.18 15.97 24.26
C HIS A 264 -17.56 17.42 23.93
N HIS A 265 -16.81 18.07 23.04
CA HIS A 265 -17.08 19.42 22.57
C HIS A 265 -17.86 19.41 21.25
N HIS A 266 -18.98 20.11 21.24
CA HIS A 266 -19.87 20.25 20.09
C HIS A 266 -19.16 20.82 18.85
N ASP A 267 -18.28 21.80 19.01
CA ASP A 267 -17.53 22.37 17.89
C ASP A 267 -16.54 21.38 17.28
N ASP A 268 -15.95 20.50 18.09
CA ASP A 268 -15.07 19.43 17.61
C ASP A 268 -15.86 18.37 16.85
N ALA A 269 -17.06 18.03 17.32
CA ALA A 269 -17.98 17.13 16.63
C ALA A 269 -18.42 17.70 15.28
N LYS A 270 -18.75 19.01 15.22
CA LYS A 270 -19.04 19.72 13.96
C LYS A 270 -17.87 19.67 13.00
N ARG A 271 -16.65 20.01 13.45
CA ARG A 271 -15.45 19.95 12.60
C ARG A 271 -15.23 18.54 12.05
N ARG A 272 -15.25 17.51 12.90
CA ARG A 272 -15.07 16.10 12.47
C ARG A 272 -16.17 15.64 11.52
N PHE A 273 -17.43 16.04 11.72
CA PHE A 273 -18.53 15.73 10.83
C PHE A 273 -18.31 16.32 9.43
N HIS A 274 -17.93 17.60 9.35
CA HIS A 274 -17.66 18.25 8.07
C HIS A 274 -16.40 17.70 7.39
N THR A 275 -15.34 17.40 8.14
CA THR A 275 -14.15 16.72 7.61
C THR A 275 -14.52 15.36 7.02
N ALA A 276 -15.36 14.56 7.69
CA ALA A 276 -15.81 13.28 7.17
C ALA A 276 -16.64 13.42 5.88
N LEU A 277 -17.54 14.42 5.80
CA LEU A 277 -18.29 14.71 4.58
C LEU A 277 -17.39 15.14 3.42
N ARG A 278 -16.43 16.03 3.67
CA ARG A 278 -15.46 16.46 2.65
C ARG A 278 -14.57 15.30 2.19
N ALA A 279 -14.22 14.41 3.10
CA ALA A 279 -13.45 13.23 2.77
C ALA A 279 -14.21 12.26 1.86
N LEU A 280 -15.51 12.03 2.11
CA LEU A 280 -16.37 11.29 1.19
C LEU A 280 -16.52 12.01 -0.17
N TYR A 281 -16.63 13.33 -0.15
CA TYR A 281 -16.67 14.15 -1.36
C TYR A 281 -15.39 14.04 -2.18
N LEU A 282 -14.23 14.02 -1.53
CA LEU A 282 -12.93 13.76 -2.15
C LEU A 282 -12.85 12.34 -2.71
N ALA A 283 -13.31 11.33 -1.95
CA ALA A 283 -13.31 9.94 -2.37
C ALA A 283 -14.17 9.69 -3.63
N ALA A 284 -15.25 10.46 -3.78
CA ALA A 284 -16.13 10.45 -4.95
C ALA A 284 -15.59 11.25 -6.16
N ASP A 285 -14.34 11.72 -6.10
CA ASP A 285 -13.70 12.56 -7.12
C ASP A 285 -14.32 13.96 -7.27
N ARG A 286 -14.77 14.56 -6.15
CA ARG A 286 -15.35 15.91 -6.07
C ARG A 286 -16.36 16.20 -7.19
N PRO A 287 -17.45 15.39 -7.28
CA PRO A 287 -18.41 15.51 -8.36
C PRO A 287 -19.12 16.86 -8.31
N HIS A 288 -19.47 17.42 -9.48
CA HIS A 288 -20.25 18.65 -9.52
C HIS A 288 -21.55 18.55 -8.70
N LEU A 289 -21.96 19.64 -8.06
CA LEU A 289 -23.10 19.62 -7.12
C LEU A 289 -24.42 19.14 -7.76
N TRP A 290 -24.58 19.33 -9.06
CA TRP A 290 -25.72 18.82 -9.83
C TRP A 290 -25.72 17.30 -10.00
N ALA A 291 -24.55 16.62 -10.07
CA ALA A 291 -24.48 15.16 -9.99
C ALA A 291 -24.97 14.67 -8.64
N ILE A 292 -24.51 15.32 -7.55
CA ILE A 292 -24.90 14.94 -6.19
C ILE A 292 -26.42 15.08 -6.04
N ARG A 293 -26.99 16.19 -6.52
CA ARG A 293 -28.45 16.39 -6.54
C ARG A 293 -29.17 15.28 -7.29
N ARG A 294 -28.68 14.90 -8.49
CA ARG A 294 -29.27 13.83 -9.31
C ARG A 294 -29.19 12.47 -8.61
N ALA A 295 -28.02 12.13 -8.07
CA ALA A 295 -27.79 10.89 -7.31
C ALA A 295 -28.61 10.82 -6.02
N ALA A 296 -28.93 11.97 -5.41
CA ALA A 296 -29.82 12.08 -4.25
C ALA A 296 -31.33 12.10 -4.61
N GLY A 297 -31.70 11.84 -5.88
CA GLY A 297 -33.09 11.82 -6.33
C GLY A 297 -33.73 13.20 -6.51
N ASN A 298 -32.93 14.24 -6.79
CA ASN A 298 -33.36 15.64 -7.02
C ASN A 298 -34.05 16.36 -5.85
N THR A 299 -34.14 15.73 -4.68
CA THR A 299 -34.78 16.29 -3.48
C THR A 299 -33.92 17.28 -2.69
N LEU A 300 -32.61 17.35 -2.99
CA LEU A 300 -31.67 18.23 -2.30
C LEU A 300 -31.40 19.50 -3.13
N GLY A 301 -31.56 20.67 -2.52
CA GLY A 301 -31.18 21.94 -3.13
C GLY A 301 -29.65 22.11 -3.21
N VAL A 302 -29.15 22.65 -4.33
CA VAL A 302 -27.71 22.83 -4.59
C VAL A 302 -27.04 23.70 -3.52
N ASN A 303 -27.68 24.78 -3.09
CA ASN A 303 -27.19 25.64 -2.00
C ASN A 303 -27.05 24.89 -0.68
N ARG A 304 -27.96 23.94 -0.38
CA ARG A 304 -27.89 23.14 0.85
C ARG A 304 -26.72 22.16 0.80
N ILE A 305 -26.46 21.55 -0.36
CA ILE A 305 -25.28 20.69 -0.57
C ILE A 305 -23.99 21.50 -0.38
N ALA A 306 -23.91 22.70 -0.97
CA ALA A 306 -22.74 23.58 -0.84
C ALA A 306 -22.48 23.98 0.62
N ARG A 307 -23.50 24.40 1.37
CA ARG A 307 -23.36 24.76 2.80
C ARG A 307 -22.92 23.58 3.67
N ALA A 308 -23.44 22.38 3.41
CA ALA A 308 -23.07 21.17 4.14
C ALA A 308 -21.60 20.78 3.89
N LEU A 309 -21.10 20.90 2.66
CA LEU A 309 -19.70 20.62 2.31
C LEU A 309 -18.75 21.72 2.81
N ASN A 310 -19.17 22.99 2.76
CA ASN A 310 -18.37 24.12 3.25
C ASN A 310 -18.29 24.17 4.78
N GLY A 311 -19.18 23.48 5.50
CA GLY A 311 -19.19 23.47 6.95
C GLY A 311 -19.97 24.61 7.61
N THR A 312 -20.85 25.27 6.85
CA THR A 312 -21.64 26.40 7.33
C THR A 312 -22.88 25.96 8.11
N ASP A 313 -23.39 24.76 7.83
CA ASP A 313 -24.66 24.25 8.35
C ASP A 313 -24.58 22.74 8.52
N VAL A 314 -25.08 22.22 9.65
CA VAL A 314 -25.22 20.78 9.91
C VAL A 314 -26.64 20.38 9.49
N PRO A 315 -26.84 19.76 8.32
CA PRO A 315 -28.17 19.43 7.84
C PRO A 315 -28.85 18.37 8.72
N ASP A 316 -30.19 18.30 8.62
CA ASP A 316 -30.96 17.24 9.27
C ASP A 316 -30.51 15.82 8.84
N TRP A 317 -30.89 14.80 9.61
CA TRP A 317 -30.43 13.44 9.35
C TRP A 317 -30.89 12.87 8.00
N HIS A 318 -32.10 13.19 7.57
CA HIS A 318 -32.64 12.71 6.32
C HIS A 318 -31.85 13.28 5.14
N THR A 319 -31.55 14.57 5.17
CA THR A 319 -30.66 15.25 4.23
C THR A 319 -29.25 14.64 4.25
N THR A 320 -28.67 14.42 5.44
CA THR A 320 -27.34 13.82 5.62
C THR A 320 -27.27 12.41 5.02
N THR A 321 -28.28 11.58 5.25
CA THR A 321 -28.36 10.21 4.74
C THR A 321 -28.34 10.19 3.21
N ARG A 322 -29.10 11.08 2.56
CA ARG A 322 -29.13 11.19 1.10
C ARG A 322 -27.81 11.70 0.53
N LEU A 323 -27.20 12.69 1.18
CA LEU A 323 -25.90 13.23 0.77
C LEU A 323 -24.80 12.16 0.88
N VAL A 324 -24.72 11.44 2.00
CA VAL A 324 -23.74 10.36 2.21
C VAL A 324 -23.95 9.23 1.22
N ALA A 325 -25.20 8.83 0.95
CA ALA A 325 -25.50 7.81 -0.05
C ALA A 325 -25.12 8.24 -1.48
N ALA A 326 -25.36 9.50 -1.84
CA ALA A 326 -24.95 10.07 -3.13
C ALA A 326 -23.42 10.08 -3.32
N LEU A 327 -22.67 10.17 -2.22
CA LEU A 327 -21.21 10.07 -2.17
C LEU A 327 -20.71 8.62 -1.97
N GLN A 328 -21.59 7.62 -2.16
CA GLN A 328 -21.28 6.18 -2.01
C GLN A 328 -20.79 5.79 -0.61
N GLY A 329 -21.08 6.63 0.39
CA GLY A 329 -20.78 6.39 1.79
C GLY A 329 -21.86 5.59 2.51
N ARG A 330 -21.53 5.10 3.72
CA ARG A 330 -22.48 4.44 4.61
C ARG A 330 -23.00 5.44 5.65
N PRO A 331 -24.31 5.79 5.65
CA PRO A 331 -24.86 6.75 6.60
C PRO A 331 -24.62 6.35 8.07
N ALA A 332 -24.69 5.06 8.37
CA ALA A 332 -24.45 4.53 9.72
C ALA A 332 -23.09 4.96 10.32
N ASP A 333 -22.08 5.21 9.47
CA ASP A 333 -20.75 5.60 9.93
C ASP A 333 -20.68 7.04 10.43
N LEU A 334 -21.51 7.94 9.89
CA LEU A 334 -21.55 9.35 10.29
C LEU A 334 -22.60 9.64 11.38
N ARG A 335 -23.49 8.70 11.71
CA ARG A 335 -24.58 8.87 12.69
C ARG A 335 -24.11 9.40 14.06
N PRO A 336 -23.01 8.88 14.67
CA PRO A 336 -22.58 9.35 15.98
C PRO A 336 -22.02 10.78 15.93
N LEU A 337 -21.24 11.10 14.88
CA LEU A 337 -20.70 12.45 14.66
C LEU A 337 -21.82 13.45 14.40
N TRP A 338 -22.82 13.06 13.60
CA TRP A 338 -23.99 13.88 13.35
C TRP A 338 -24.79 14.14 14.63
N ASN A 339 -25.05 13.12 15.46
CA ASN A 339 -25.78 13.30 16.72
C ASN A 339 -25.08 14.31 17.65
N ALA A 340 -23.75 14.26 17.73
CA ALA A 340 -22.96 15.17 18.56
C ALA A 340 -22.81 16.57 17.95
N ALA A 341 -22.86 16.69 16.62
CA ALA A 341 -22.80 17.98 15.90
C ALA A 341 -24.16 18.69 15.78
N TYR A 342 -25.26 17.93 15.79
CA TYR A 342 -26.62 18.42 15.59
C TYR A 342 -27.30 18.81 16.90
N ARG A 343 -26.95 18.15 18.02
CA ARG A 343 -27.42 18.58 19.34
C ARG A 343 -26.51 19.71 19.84
N PRO A 344 -27.02 20.94 20.03
CA PRO A 344 -26.28 21.93 20.79
C PRO A 344 -25.98 21.36 22.19
N PRO A 345 -24.83 21.69 22.79
CA PRO A 345 -24.55 21.28 24.16
C PRO A 345 -25.71 21.78 25.05
N PRO A 346 -26.10 21.02 26.10
CA PRO A 346 -26.98 21.59 27.10
C PRO A 346 -26.36 22.91 27.57
N PRO A 347 -27.14 24.00 27.75
CA PRO A 347 -26.61 25.23 28.33
C PRO A 347 -25.88 24.84 29.61
N ASP A 348 -24.65 25.32 29.76
CA ASP A 348 -23.77 24.94 30.85
C ASP A 348 -24.55 24.88 32.17
N ALA A 349 -24.41 23.78 32.92
CA ALA A 349 -24.89 23.71 34.31
C ALA A 349 -24.18 24.74 35.22
N HIS A 350 -23.25 25.51 34.64
CA HIS A 350 -22.72 26.75 35.16
C HIS A 350 -23.40 27.89 34.40
N GLY A 351 -24.69 28.12 34.71
CA GLY A 351 -25.25 29.46 34.52
C GLY A 351 -24.30 30.48 35.17
N PRO A 352 -24.35 31.76 34.79
CA PRO A 352 -23.49 32.77 35.38
C PRO A 352 -23.57 32.63 36.91
N HIS A 353 -22.44 32.27 37.54
CA HIS A 353 -22.29 32.36 38.98
C HIS A 353 -22.38 33.84 39.29
N LEU A 354 -23.61 34.33 39.46
CA LEU A 354 -23.86 35.58 40.13
C LEU A 354 -23.33 35.36 41.54
N PRO A 355 -22.24 36.03 41.95
CA PRO A 355 -21.76 35.92 43.31
C PRO A 355 -22.92 36.35 44.22
N ALA A 356 -23.10 35.66 45.34
CA ALA A 356 -24.18 35.94 46.30
C ALA A 356 -24.15 37.38 46.88
N GLY A 357 -23.13 38.18 46.56
CA GLY A 357 -23.08 39.63 46.84
C GLY A 357 -23.70 40.54 45.77
N ALA A 358 -24.32 40.00 44.72
CA ALA A 358 -25.00 40.80 43.68
C ALA A 358 -26.48 41.11 44.00
N PHE A 359 -27.02 40.57 45.09
CA PHE A 359 -28.36 40.87 45.59
C PHE A 359 -28.28 41.23 47.08
N GLY A 360 -27.89 42.49 47.35
CA GLY A 360 -28.20 43.25 48.58
C GLY A 360 -27.90 42.58 49.91
#